data_AF-A0A7C7IRF6-F1
#
_entry.id   AF-A0A7C7IRF6-F1
#
_cell.length_a   1.000
_cell.length_b   1.000
_cell.length_c   1.000
_cell.angle_alpha   90.00
_cell.angle_beta   90.00
_cell.angle_gamma   90.00
#
_symmetry.space_group_name_H-M   'P 1'
#
loop_
_entity.id
_entity.type
_entity.pdbx_description
1 polymer ?
#
loop_
_entity_poly.entity_id
_entity_poly.type
_entity_poly.pdbx_seq_one_letter_code
_entity_poly.pdbx_strand_id
1 'polypeptide(L)'
;MNPKTTNIGSIGYQLKAVTILTCMGLLAFWATFYSPFLYDDAHAIVENPYIQHLSDFQKSVGIENIFNRSVLLLTFAVNREIGGLDVFGYHLTNVLVHILTGLVWFFLVSELLLLEPLRHRLNRLPLICASIHLVNPLTVETVTYISSRSSGLATFF
;
A
#
# COMPACT_ATOMS: atom_id res chain seq x y z
N MET A 1 1.53 -0.24 42.55
CA MET A 1 0.74 0.29 41.42
C MET A 1 1.02 -0.61 40.23
N ASN A 2 0.07 -1.49 39.88
CA ASN A 2 0.30 -2.55 38.89
C ASN A 2 0.47 -1.89 37.50
N PRO A 3 1.65 -1.96 36.85
CA PRO A 3 1.82 -1.37 35.53
C PRO A 3 0.87 -2.14 34.61
N LYS A 4 -0.22 -1.50 34.18
CA LYS A 4 -1.15 -2.06 33.21
C LYS A 4 -0.33 -2.45 31.99
N THR A 5 -0.09 -3.75 31.84
CA THR A 5 0.63 -4.35 30.72
C THR A 5 0.06 -3.75 29.45
N THR A 6 0.89 -3.02 28.72
CA THR A 6 0.52 -2.45 27.42
C THR A 6 0.09 -3.60 26.52
N ASN A 7 -1.21 -3.65 26.19
CA ASN A 7 -1.82 -4.73 25.41
C ASN A 7 -1.40 -4.70 23.93
N ILE A 8 -0.44 -3.83 23.55
CA ILE A 8 0.04 -3.63 22.17
C ILE A 8 0.65 -4.93 21.62
N GLY A 9 1.35 -5.69 22.46
CA GLY A 9 1.94 -6.97 22.08
C GLY A 9 0.98 -8.16 22.10
N SER A 10 -0.29 -7.98 22.47
CA SER A 10 -1.26 -9.07 22.46
C SER A 10 -1.75 -9.35 21.06
N ILE A 11 -1.70 -10.63 20.67
CA ILE A 11 -2.23 -11.10 19.39
C ILE A 11 -3.68 -10.66 19.15
N GLY A 12 -4.51 -10.66 20.20
CA GLY A 12 -5.91 -10.26 20.09
C GLY A 12 -6.10 -8.76 19.84
N TYR A 13 -5.18 -7.92 20.32
CA TYR A 13 -5.19 -6.48 20.01
C TYR A 13 -4.69 -6.22 18.59
N GLN A 14 -3.61 -6.90 18.19
CA GLN A 14 -3.03 -6.77 16.85
C GLN A 14 -4.03 -7.19 15.77
N LEU A 15 -4.71 -8.33 15.93
CA LEU A 15 -5.75 -8.76 14.99
C LEU A 15 -6.87 -7.73 14.86
N LYS A 16 -7.37 -7.18 15.97
CA LYS A 16 -8.39 -6.13 15.94
C LYS A 16 -7.90 -4.88 15.21
N ALA A 17 -6.66 -4.44 15.49
CA ALA A 17 -6.08 -3.28 14.84
C ALA A 17 -5.94 -3.50 13.32
N VAL A 18 -5.38 -4.63 12.90
CA VAL A 18 -5.25 -5.00 11.48
C VAL A 18 -6.61 -5.00 10.79
N THR A 19 -7.63 -5.65 11.38
CA THR A 19 -8.98 -5.65 10.80
C THR A 19 -9.54 -4.24 10.64
N ILE A 20 -9.44 -3.40 11.68
CA ILE A 20 -9.93 -2.01 11.64
C ILE A 20 -9.22 -1.21 10.55
N LEU A 21 -7.89 -1.29 10.49
CA LEU A 21 -7.07 -0.56 9.51
C LEU A 21 -7.37 -1.01 8.08
N THR A 22 -7.47 -2.32 7.84
CA THR A 22 -7.84 -2.86 6.51
C THR A 22 -9.23 -2.41 6.09
N CYS A 23 -10.24 -2.52 6.96
CA CYS A 23 -11.59 -2.04 6.66
C CYS A 23 -11.60 -0.54 6.37
N MET A 24 -10.85 0.26 7.14
CA MET A 24 -10.79 1.70 6.96
C MET A 24 -10.14 2.09 5.63
N GLY A 25 -9.03 1.46 5.23
CA GLY A 25 -8.41 1.69 3.94
C GLY A 25 -9.31 1.29 2.77
N LEU A 26 -9.99 0.14 2.86
CA LEU A 26 -10.95 -0.29 1.83
C LEU A 26 -12.12 0.68 1.71
N LEU A 27 -12.69 1.12 2.83
CA LEU A 27 -13.83 2.06 2.83
C LEU A 27 -13.42 3.44 2.32
N ALA A 28 -12.24 3.92 2.66
CA ALA A 28 -11.74 5.24 2.23
C ALA A 28 -11.60 5.34 0.71
N PHE A 29 -11.24 4.23 0.05
CA PHE A 29 -10.95 4.20 -1.39
C PHE A 29 -11.90 3.34 -2.21
N TRP A 30 -12.99 2.81 -1.62
CA TRP A 30 -13.93 1.92 -2.31
C TRP A 30 -14.43 2.47 -3.65
N ALA A 31 -14.68 3.78 -3.73
CA ALA A 31 -15.17 4.43 -4.93
C ALA A 31 -14.20 4.39 -6.11
N THR A 32 -12.89 4.18 -5.87
CA THR A 32 -11.86 4.20 -6.92
C THR A 32 -11.85 2.94 -7.77
N PHE A 33 -12.41 1.83 -7.30
CA PHE A 33 -12.27 0.51 -7.96
C PHE A 33 -12.78 0.46 -9.40
N TYR A 34 -13.67 1.37 -9.79
CA TYR A 34 -14.23 1.44 -11.14
C TYR A 34 -13.85 2.73 -11.88
N SER A 35 -12.92 3.52 -11.33
CA SER A 35 -12.41 4.70 -12.01
C SER A 35 -11.56 4.27 -13.22
N PRO A 36 -11.73 4.91 -14.39
CA PRO A 36 -10.98 4.56 -15.59
C PRO A 36 -9.48 4.87 -15.40
N PHE A 37 -8.66 4.40 -16.34
CA PHE A 37 -7.29 4.90 -16.49
C PHE A 37 -7.33 6.40 -16.82
N LEU A 38 -6.54 7.20 -16.10
CA LEU A 38 -6.48 8.65 -16.26
C LEU A 38 -5.07 9.10 -16.61
N TYR A 39 -4.92 10.22 -17.33
CA TYR A 39 -3.62 10.87 -17.57
C TYR A 39 -2.52 9.89 -18.05
N ASP A 40 -1.39 9.81 -17.34
CA ASP A 40 -0.23 8.98 -17.67
C ASP A 40 -0.51 7.48 -17.53
N ASP A 41 -1.66 7.05 -16.98
CA ASP A 41 -2.03 5.63 -16.97
C ASP A 41 -2.11 5.06 -18.39
N ALA A 42 -2.54 5.89 -19.36
CA ALA A 42 -2.58 5.49 -20.76
C ALA A 42 -1.19 5.10 -21.25
N HIS A 43 -0.20 5.96 -21.03
CA HIS A 43 1.17 5.71 -21.49
C HIS A 43 1.91 4.66 -20.63
N ALA A 44 1.72 4.69 -19.32
CA ALA A 44 2.41 3.81 -18.38
C ALA A 44 1.87 2.37 -18.43
N ILE A 45 0.59 2.19 -18.76
CA ILE A 45 -0.11 0.90 -18.67
C ILE A 45 -0.68 0.48 -20.01
N VAL A 46 -1.62 1.23 -20.57
CA VAL A 46 -2.41 0.79 -21.74
C VAL A 46 -1.51 0.59 -22.96
N GLU A 47 -0.75 1.62 -23.29
CA GLU A 47 0.10 1.75 -24.49
C GLU A 47 1.51 1.18 -24.29
N ASN A 48 1.90 0.90 -23.05
CA ASN A 48 3.27 0.51 -22.73
C ASN A 48 3.62 -0.86 -23.34
N PRO A 49 4.57 -0.93 -24.29
CA PRO A 49 4.91 -2.18 -24.96
C PRO A 49 5.66 -3.16 -24.04
N TYR A 50 6.29 -2.67 -22.97
CA TYR A 50 7.17 -3.46 -22.11
C TYR A 50 6.44 -4.32 -21.07
N ILE A 51 5.13 -4.11 -20.90
CA ILE A 51 4.33 -4.82 -19.90
C ILE A 51 3.20 -5.65 -20.52
N GLN A 52 3.17 -5.79 -21.85
CA GLN A 52 2.10 -6.49 -22.58
C GLN A 52 2.05 -7.98 -22.24
N HIS A 53 3.23 -8.60 -22.07
CA HIS A 53 3.39 -10.02 -21.79
C HIS A 53 4.39 -10.19 -20.65
N LEU A 54 3.95 -10.81 -19.55
CA LEU A 54 4.82 -11.03 -18.39
C LEU A 54 6.00 -11.94 -18.73
N SER A 55 5.83 -12.89 -19.65
CA SER A 55 6.88 -13.80 -20.12
C SER A 55 8.08 -13.09 -20.74
N ASP A 56 7.86 -11.92 -21.35
CA ASP A 56 8.92 -11.16 -22.03
C ASP A 56 9.62 -10.15 -21.11
N PHE A 57 9.08 -9.91 -19.91
CA PHE A 57 9.51 -8.85 -19.01
C PHE A 57 11.00 -8.90 -18.68
N GLN A 58 11.53 -10.08 -18.36
CA GLN A 58 12.94 -10.23 -18.00
C GLN A 58 13.88 -9.91 -19.18
N LYS A 59 13.44 -10.17 -20.41
CA LYS A 59 14.21 -9.88 -21.62
C LYS A 59 14.10 -8.41 -22.04
N SER A 60 12.92 -7.81 -21.88
CA SER A 60 12.64 -6.46 -22.39
C SER A 60 12.99 -5.36 -21.38
N VAL A 61 12.79 -5.60 -20.09
CA VAL A 61 13.04 -4.63 -19.01
C VAL A 61 14.16 -5.12 -18.09
N GLY A 62 14.01 -6.35 -17.56
CA GLY A 62 14.86 -6.93 -16.52
C GLY A 62 14.56 -6.34 -15.13
N ILE A 63 14.37 -7.18 -14.12
CA ILE A 63 14.12 -6.70 -12.75
C ILE A 63 15.32 -5.94 -12.16
N GLU A 64 16.53 -6.30 -12.60
CA GLU A 64 17.80 -5.68 -12.26
C GLU A 64 17.99 -4.27 -12.84
N ASN A 65 17.12 -3.83 -13.75
CA ASN A 65 17.22 -2.52 -14.38
C ASN A 65 16.72 -1.39 -13.46
N ILE A 66 17.66 -0.77 -12.75
CA ILE A 66 17.37 0.31 -11.80
C ILE A 66 16.96 1.64 -12.45
N PHE A 67 17.17 1.82 -13.76
CA PHE A 67 16.87 3.09 -14.44
C PHE A 67 15.42 3.19 -14.90
N ASN A 68 14.74 2.06 -15.11
CA ASN A 68 13.41 2.02 -15.73
C ASN A 68 12.26 1.73 -14.74
N ARG A 69 12.49 1.92 -13.43
CA ARG A 69 11.50 1.58 -12.39
C ARG A 69 11.01 0.13 -12.56
N SER A 70 11.93 -0.82 -12.74
CA SER A 70 11.63 -2.22 -13.09
C SER A 70 10.58 -2.86 -12.16
N VAL A 71 10.66 -2.61 -10.85
CA VAL A 71 9.67 -3.10 -9.87
C VAL A 71 8.26 -2.60 -10.19
N LEU A 72 8.09 -1.31 -10.52
CA LEU A 72 6.80 -0.74 -10.92
C LEU A 72 6.26 -1.46 -12.16
N LEU A 73 7.07 -1.53 -13.22
CA LEU A 73 6.68 -2.15 -14.48
C LEU A 73 6.32 -3.63 -14.29
N LEU A 74 7.04 -4.35 -13.43
CA LEU A 74 6.71 -5.72 -13.08
C LEU A 74 5.31 -5.82 -12.44
N THR A 75 4.97 -4.93 -11.50
CA THR A 75 3.63 -4.96 -10.91
C THR A 75 2.53 -4.69 -11.93
N PHE A 76 2.77 -3.85 -12.94
CA PHE A 76 1.79 -3.62 -14.01
C PHE A 76 1.71 -4.79 -14.98
N ALA A 77 2.84 -5.41 -15.34
CA ALA A 77 2.87 -6.61 -16.17
C ALA A 77 2.12 -7.78 -15.50
N VAL A 78 2.32 -7.98 -14.20
CA VAL A 78 1.57 -8.98 -13.42
C VAL A 78 0.08 -8.66 -13.36
N ASN A 79 -0.30 -7.39 -13.11
CA ASN A 79 -1.71 -6.99 -13.15
C ASN A 79 -2.34 -7.27 -14.52
N ARG A 80 -1.62 -6.97 -15.60
CA ARG A 80 -2.09 -7.18 -16.97
C ARG A 80 -2.23 -8.65 -17.33
N GLU A 81 -1.29 -9.49 -16.89
CA GLU A 81 -1.35 -10.94 -17.11
C GLU A 81 -2.59 -11.57 -16.44
N ILE A 82 -2.92 -11.10 -15.23
CA ILE A 82 -4.04 -11.65 -14.45
C ILE A 82 -5.40 -11.14 -14.95
N GLY A 83 -5.51 -9.83 -15.23
CA GLY A 83 -6.80 -9.15 -15.46
C GLY A 83 -6.91 -8.32 -16.73
N GLY A 84 -5.90 -8.36 -17.61
CA GLY A 84 -5.86 -7.54 -18.81
C GLY A 84 -5.91 -6.05 -18.48
N LEU A 85 -6.85 -5.32 -19.08
CA LEU A 85 -7.06 -3.89 -18.84
C LEU A 85 -8.27 -3.62 -17.91
N ASP A 86 -8.70 -4.61 -17.12
CA ASP A 86 -9.70 -4.38 -16.09
C ASP A 86 -9.12 -3.52 -14.95
N VAL A 87 -9.59 -2.27 -14.87
CA VAL A 87 -9.14 -1.27 -13.89
C VAL A 87 -9.29 -1.72 -12.44
N PHE A 88 -10.24 -2.61 -12.15
CA PHE A 88 -10.50 -3.09 -10.79
C PHE A 88 -9.23 -3.68 -10.17
N GLY A 89 -8.54 -4.56 -10.89
CA GLY A 89 -7.34 -5.23 -10.39
C GLY A 89 -6.20 -4.24 -10.13
N TYR A 90 -6.11 -3.17 -10.92
CA TYR A 90 -5.07 -2.16 -10.77
C TYR A 90 -5.28 -1.28 -9.54
N HIS A 91 -6.53 -0.82 -9.33
CA HIS A 91 -6.93 -0.08 -8.14
C HIS A 91 -6.80 -0.94 -6.88
N LEU A 92 -7.18 -2.22 -6.95
CA LEU A 92 -7.00 -3.17 -5.85
C LEU A 92 -5.54 -3.27 -5.41
N THR A 93 -4.60 -3.40 -6.34
CA THR A 93 -3.18 -3.42 -6.00
C THR A 93 -2.75 -2.13 -5.29
N ASN A 94 -3.16 -0.95 -5.78
CA ASN A 94 -2.80 0.32 -5.14
C ASN A 94 -3.38 0.45 -3.72
N VAL A 95 -4.66 0.11 -3.55
CA VAL A 95 -5.32 0.13 -2.23
C VAL A 95 -4.67 -0.86 -1.27
N LEU A 96 -4.29 -2.05 -1.74
CA LEU A 96 -3.58 -3.04 -0.93
C LEU A 96 -2.20 -2.54 -0.50
N VAL A 97 -1.42 -1.93 -1.43
CA VAL A 97 -0.12 -1.33 -1.08
C VAL A 97 -0.30 -0.24 -0.02
N HIS A 98 -1.30 0.64 -0.17
CA HIS A 98 -1.61 1.68 0.82
C HIS A 98 -1.98 1.12 2.20
N ILE A 99 -2.83 0.08 2.22
CA ILE A 99 -3.18 -0.63 3.45
C ILE A 99 -1.95 -1.26 4.10
N LEU A 100 -1.11 -1.95 3.32
CA LEU A 100 0.10 -2.59 3.81
C LEU A 100 1.08 -1.55 4.38
N THR A 101 1.24 -0.39 3.74
CA THR A 101 2.02 0.73 4.29
C THR A 101 1.45 1.20 5.63
N GLY A 102 0.14 1.36 5.75
CA GLY A 102 -0.51 1.65 7.03
C GLY A 102 -0.27 0.58 8.11
N LEU A 103 -0.26 -0.71 7.74
CA LEU A 103 0.07 -1.79 8.67
C LEU A 103 1.55 -1.75 9.08
N VAL A 104 2.47 -1.44 8.16
CA VAL A 104 3.88 -1.20 8.49
C VAL A 104 4.02 -0.07 9.50
N TRP A 105 3.31 1.06 9.31
CA TRP A 105 3.27 2.13 10.31
C TRP A 105 2.79 1.65 11.68
N PHE A 106 1.73 0.84 11.72
CA PHE A 106 1.22 0.30 12.97
C PHE A 106 2.27 -0.57 13.69
N PHE A 107 2.90 -1.51 12.98
CA PHE A 107 3.91 -2.38 13.60
C PHE A 107 5.19 -1.64 13.94
N LEU A 108 5.68 -0.75 13.07
CA LEU A 108 6.86 0.05 13.31
C LEU A 108 6.71 0.92 14.57
N VAL A 109 5.60 1.66 14.69
CA VAL A 109 5.35 2.50 15.87
C VAL A 109 5.14 1.64 17.13
N SER A 110 4.54 0.45 16.98
CA SER A 110 4.40 -0.49 18.10
C SER A 110 5.76 -0.97 18.63
N GLU A 111 6.69 -1.30 17.72
CA GLU A 111 8.07 -1.68 18.06
C GLU A 111 8.86 -0.51 18.65
N LEU A 112 8.77 0.69 18.06
CA LEU A 112 9.43 1.88 18.58
C LEU A 112 8.97 2.22 20.01
N LEU A 113 7.68 2.02 20.33
CA LEU A 113 7.17 2.22 21.68
C LEU A 113 7.73 1.24 22.71
N LEU A 114 8.32 0.11 22.31
CA LEU A 114 8.99 -0.77 23.27
C LEU A 114 10.20 -0.10 23.90
N LEU A 115 10.81 0.86 23.19
CA LEU A 115 11.97 1.65 23.63
C LEU A 115 11.57 2.85 24.52
N GLU A 116 10.29 3.21 24.58
CA GLU A 116 9.80 4.41 25.25
C GLU A 116 9.37 4.13 26.70
N PRO A 117 9.99 4.75 27.72
CA PRO A 117 9.61 4.57 29.14
C PRO A 117 8.14 4.88 29.43
N LEU A 118 7.54 5.84 28.72
CA LEU A 118 6.15 6.26 28.90
C LEU A 118 5.16 5.56 27.97
N ARG A 119 5.53 4.44 27.33
CA ARG A 119 4.70 3.69 26.36
C ARG A 119 3.28 3.36 26.83
N HIS A 120 3.06 3.20 28.14
CA HIS A 120 1.73 2.96 28.70
C HIS A 120 0.75 4.11 28.45
N ARG A 121 1.23 5.34 28.30
CA ARG A 121 0.43 6.53 27.95
C ARG A 121 0.21 6.67 26.44
N LEU A 122 1.02 6.01 25.63
CA LEU A 122 1.05 6.13 24.16
C LEU A 122 0.50 4.88 23.45
N ASN A 123 -0.26 4.03 24.16
CA ASN A 123 -0.73 2.75 23.65
C ASN A 123 -1.62 2.81 22.40
N ARG A 124 -2.26 3.96 22.14
CA ARG A 124 -3.08 4.21 20.95
C ARG A 124 -2.28 4.81 19.79
N LEU A 125 -1.06 5.27 20.03
CA LEU A 125 -0.24 5.97 19.04
C LEU A 125 -0.03 5.15 17.76
N PRO A 126 0.25 3.83 17.79
CA PRO A 126 0.43 3.06 16.57
C PRO A 126 -0.82 3.06 15.68
N LEU A 127 -1.99 2.91 16.30
CA LEU A 127 -3.28 2.94 15.58
C LEU A 127 -3.55 4.34 15.02
N ILE A 128 -3.27 5.39 15.80
CA ILE A 128 -3.46 6.78 15.35
C ILE A 128 -2.56 7.09 14.14
N CYS A 129 -1.28 6.75 14.20
CA CYS A 129 -0.33 6.99 13.11
C CYS A 129 -0.74 6.25 11.83
N ALA A 130 -1.05 4.95 11.93
CA ALA A 130 -1.54 4.18 10.81
C ALA A 130 -2.86 4.74 10.25
N SER A 131 -3.78 5.14 11.13
CA SER A 131 -5.05 5.70 10.69
C SER A 131 -4.90 7.02 9.96
N ILE A 132 -4.05 7.92 10.47
CA ILE A 132 -3.75 9.19 9.81
C ILE A 132 -3.23 8.92 8.40
N HIS A 133 -2.28 8.00 8.22
CA HIS A 133 -1.77 7.64 6.89
C HIS A 133 -2.89 7.15 5.96
N LEU A 134 -3.75 6.25 6.44
CA LEU A 134 -4.78 5.62 5.61
C LEU A 134 -5.85 6.58 5.10
N VAL A 135 -6.18 7.62 5.87
CA VAL A 135 -7.26 8.57 5.53
C VAL A 135 -6.74 9.96 5.14
N ASN A 136 -5.42 10.14 5.03
CA ASN A 136 -4.83 11.44 4.70
C ASN A 136 -5.21 11.85 3.27
N PRO A 137 -5.82 13.04 3.05
CA PRO A 137 -6.09 13.53 1.70
C PRO A 137 -4.85 13.62 0.80
N LEU A 138 -3.66 13.80 1.37
CA LEU A 138 -2.40 13.85 0.62
C LEU A 138 -2.05 12.53 -0.09
N THR A 139 -2.60 11.39 0.36
CA THR A 139 -2.33 10.09 -0.28
C THR A 139 -3.34 9.77 -1.38
N VAL A 140 -4.38 10.59 -1.59
CA VAL A 140 -5.44 10.29 -2.56
C VAL A 140 -4.86 10.07 -3.95
N GLU A 141 -3.99 10.97 -4.42
CA GLU A 141 -3.35 10.82 -5.73
C GLU A 141 -2.54 9.51 -5.83
N THR A 142 -1.78 9.17 -4.79
CA THR A 142 -0.98 7.92 -4.77
C THR A 142 -1.84 6.66 -4.88
N VAL A 143 -3.04 6.68 -4.30
CA VAL A 143 -3.93 5.52 -4.28
C VAL A 143 -4.81 5.45 -5.53
N THR A 144 -5.44 6.57 -5.91
CA THR A 144 -6.47 6.58 -6.97
C THR A 144 -5.89 6.73 -8.37
N TYR A 145 -4.70 7.32 -8.51
CA TYR A 145 -4.03 7.42 -9.81
C TYR A 145 -3.12 6.22 -10.00
N ILE A 146 -3.47 5.31 -10.92
CA ILE A 146 -2.87 3.97 -10.96
C ILE A 146 -1.36 4.04 -11.19
N SER A 147 -0.90 4.89 -12.11
CA SER A 147 0.51 5.10 -12.42
C SER A 147 1.31 5.71 -11.27
N SER A 148 0.65 6.40 -10.32
CA SER A 148 1.25 6.88 -9.07
C SER A 148 1.59 5.75 -8.07
N ARG A 149 1.32 4.49 -8.44
CA ARG A 149 1.79 3.29 -7.74
C ARG A 149 3.28 3.32 -7.42
N SER A 150 4.11 4.00 -8.22
CA SER A 150 5.53 4.18 -7.91
C SER A 150 5.75 4.84 -6.55
N SER A 151 4.95 5.86 -6.24
CA SER A 151 5.02 6.60 -4.97
C SER A 151 4.54 5.72 -3.82
N GLY A 152 3.49 4.92 -4.04
CA GLY A 152 2.98 3.96 -3.06
C GLY A 152 4.00 2.88 -2.71
N LEU A 153 4.62 2.27 -3.73
CA LEU A 153 5.68 1.27 -3.56
C LEU A 153 6.90 1.87 -2.85
N ALA A 154 7.34 3.07 -3.25
CA ALA A 154 8.47 3.74 -2.61
C ALA A 154 8.20 4.14 -1.15
N THR A 155 6.94 4.35 -0.76
CA THR A 155 6.57 4.63 0.64
C THR A 155 6.49 3.35 1.48
N PHE A 156 6.20 2.21 0.85
CA PHE A 156 6.08 0.93 1.52
C PHE A 156 7.45 0.34 1.94
N PHE A 157 8.49 0.52 1.13
CA PHE A 157 9.86 0.03 1.36
C PHE A 157 10.75 1.04 2.07
#